data_AF-A0A850SJH5-F1
#
_entry.id   AF-A0A850SJH5-F1
#
_cell.length_a   1.000
_cell.length_b   1.000
_cell.length_c   1.000
_cell.angle_alpha   90.00
_cell.angle_beta   90.00
_cell.angle_gamma   90.00
#
_symmetry.space_group_name_H-M   'P 1'
#
loop_
_entity.id
_entity.type
_entity.pdbx_description
1 polymer ?
#
loop_
_entity_poly.entity_id
_entity_poly.type
_entity_poly.pdbx_seq_one_letter_code
_entity_poly.pdbx_strand_id
1 'polypeptide(L)' 'MTYMLDRRVMDALARSLDVLGESSKKVVLYHISQRGVNPEGATLEEVEAALYAMLGPAASIITGPMLKELEP' A
#
# COMPACT_ATOMS: atom_id res chain seq x y z
N MET A 1 8.47 13.84 -13.99
CA MET A 1 7.01 14.02 -13.99
C MET A 1 6.53 13.45 -12.66
N THR A 2 6.41 14.31 -11.65
CA THR A 2 6.01 13.88 -10.30
C THR A 2 4.51 13.63 -10.34
N TYR A 3 4.12 12.36 -10.47
CA TYR A 3 2.72 11.99 -10.59
C TYR A 3 2.00 12.37 -9.29
N MET A 4 0.86 13.06 -9.40
CA MET A 4 -0.17 13.18 -8.36
C MET A 4 -0.77 11.80 -8.07
N LEU A 5 0.03 10.92 -7.45
CA LEU A 5 -0.27 9.51 -7.19
C LEU A 5 -0.89 9.31 -5.79
N ASP A 6 -1.07 10.39 -5.03
CA ASP A 6 -1.18 10.34 -3.57
C ASP A 6 -2.41 9.59 -3.05
N ARG A 7 -3.58 9.79 -3.66
CA ARG A 7 -4.83 9.11 -3.22
C ARG A 7 -5.06 7.77 -3.91
N ARG A 8 -4.64 7.64 -5.17
CA ARG A 8 -4.85 6.44 -5.97
C ARG A 8 -4.06 5.25 -5.43
N VAL A 9 -2.83 5.48 -4.97
CA VAL A 9 -1.99 4.42 -4.36
C VAL A 9 -2.64 3.89 -3.09
N MET A 10 -3.08 4.77 -2.20
CA MET A 10 -3.71 4.35 -0.95
C MET A 10 -5.04 3.62 -1.18
N ASP A 11 -5.82 4.04 -2.17
CA ASP A 11 -7.05 3.34 -2.55
C ASP A 11 -6.77 1.95 -3.14
N ALA A 12 -5.76 1.83 -4.02
CA ALA A 12 -5.33 0.54 -4.58
C ALA A 12 -4.77 -0.40 -3.52
N LEU A 13 -3.98 0.14 -2.58
CA LEU A 13 -3.50 -0.58 -1.41
C LEU A 13 -4.66 -1.09 -0.56
N ALA A 14 -5.62 -0.23 -0.24
CA ALA A 14 -6.76 -0.59 0.61
C ALA A 14 -7.59 -1.73 0.01
N ARG A 15 -7.79 -1.73 -1.33
CA ARG A 15 -8.47 -2.83 -2.03
C ARG A 15 -7.62 -4.10 -2.07
N SER A 16 -6.33 -3.97 -2.36
CA SER A 16 -5.42 -5.12 -2.40
C SER A 16 -5.30 -5.82 -1.03
N LEU A 17 -5.47 -5.07 0.07
CA LEU A 17 -5.49 -5.60 1.42
C LEU A 17 -6.81 -6.30 1.81
N ASP A 18 -7.89 -6.16 1.04
CA ASP A 18 -9.18 -6.80 1.35
C ASP A 18 -9.08 -8.33 1.39
N VAL A 19 -8.11 -8.91 0.67
CA VAL A 19 -7.83 -10.36 0.68
C VAL A 19 -7.41 -10.89 2.05
N LEU A 20 -6.92 -10.01 2.95
CA LEU A 20 -6.46 -10.38 4.29
C LEU A 20 -7.59 -10.35 5.34
N GLY A 21 -8.77 -9.85 4.96
CA GLY A 21 -9.86 -9.55 5.87
C GLY A 21 -9.70 -8.23 6.62
N GLU A 22 -10.83 -7.69 7.10
CA GLU A 22 -10.95 -6.34 7.64
C GLU A 22 -10.02 -6.05 8.83
N SER A 23 -9.87 -6.98 9.76
CA SER A 23 -9.01 -6.80 10.94
C SER A 23 -7.54 -6.69 10.55
N SER A 24 -7.08 -7.58 9.68
CA SER A 24 -5.69 -7.60 9.18
C SER A 24 -5.39 -6.34 8.37
N LYS A 25 -6.31 -5.94 7.49
CA LYS A 25 -6.23 -4.69 6.71
C LYS A 25 -6.01 -3.47 7.61
N LYS A 26 -6.78 -3.34 8.69
CA LYS A 26 -6.63 -2.23 9.65
C LYS A 26 -5.25 -2.22 10.32
N VAL A 27 -4.75 -3.39 10.71
CA VAL A 27 -3.41 -3.52 11.32
C VAL A 27 -2.33 -3.07 10.33
N VAL A 28 -2.42 -3.51 9.08
CA VAL A 28 -1.47 -3.11 8.02
C VAL A 28 -1.51 -1.59 7.79
N LEU A 29 -2.69 -1.01 7.60
CA LEU A 29 -2.84 0.43 7.36
C LEU A 29 -2.33 1.26 8.55
N TYR A 30 -2.60 0.80 9.77
CA TYR A 30 -2.06 1.42 10.97
C TYR A 30 -0.52 1.41 10.96
N HIS A 31 0.11 0.26 10.72
CA HIS A 31 1.57 0.17 10.66
C HIS A 31 2.21 1.02 9.56
N ILE A 32 1.56 1.11 8.40
CA ILE A 32 2.00 1.98 7.30
C ILE A 32 1.96 3.45 7.74
N SER A 33 0.86 3.89 8.36
CA SER A 33 0.75 5.27 8.88
C SER A 33 1.79 5.60 9.96
N GLN A 34 2.14 4.64 10.83
CA GLN A 34 3.16 4.84 11.86
C GLN A 34 4.57 5.03 11.29
N ARG A 35 4.81 4.63 10.03
CA ARG A 35 6.09 4.79 9.35
C ARG A 35 6.22 6.12 8.61
N GLY A 36 5.30 7.06 8.82
CA GLY A 36 5.32 8.37 8.18
C GLY A 36 4.82 8.36 6.74
N VAL A 37 4.26 7.24 6.27
CA VAL A 37 3.58 7.17 4.97
C VAL A 37 2.25 7.93 5.10
N ASN A 38 2.24 9.16 4.60
CA ASN A 38 1.07 10.01 4.67
C ASN A 38 0.02 9.51 3.67
N PRO A 39 -1.19 9.14 4.10
CA PRO A 39 -2.24 8.69 3.18
C PRO A 39 -2.67 9.75 2.13
N GLU A 40 -2.32 11.01 2.34
CA GLU A 40 -2.59 12.11 1.40
C GLU A 40 -1.39 12.46 0.50
N GLY A 41 -0.28 11.72 0.60
CA GLY A 41 0.99 12.07 -0.05
C GLY A 41 1.94 10.90 -0.29
N ALA A 42 1.47 9.66 -0.15
CA ALA A 42 2.32 8.48 -0.19
C ALA A 42 2.67 8.12 -1.64
N THR A 43 3.96 8.03 -1.91
CA THR A 43 4.44 7.47 -3.15
C THR A 43 4.29 5.95 -3.16
N LEU A 44 4.20 5.38 -4.37
CA LEU A 44 4.17 3.93 -4.55
C LEU A 44 5.39 3.25 -3.89
N GLU A 45 6.58 3.83 -4.05
CA GLU A 45 7.83 3.31 -3.50
C GLU A 45 7.83 3.28 -1.97
N GLU A 46 7.27 4.30 -1.31
CA GLU A 46 7.12 4.33 0.15
C GLU A 46 6.18 3.24 0.66
N VAL A 47 5.06 3.01 -0.05
CA VAL A 47 4.11 1.95 0.28
C VAL A 47 4.73 0.57 0.10
N GLU A 48 5.42 0.33 -1.02
CA GLU A 48 6.13 -0.92 -1.27
C GLU A 48 7.20 -1.20 -0.22
N ALA A 49 8.01 -0.18 0.13
CA ALA A 49 9.02 -0.29 1.16
C ALA A 49 8.39 -0.61 2.54
N ALA A 50 7.28 0.05 2.89
CA ALA A 50 6.59 -0.21 4.14
C ALA A 50 5.99 -1.62 4.22
N LEU A 51 5.39 -2.11 3.12
CA LEU A 51 4.88 -3.46 3.03
C LEU A 51 6.01 -4.50 3.12
N TYR A 52 7.09 -4.30 2.39
CA TYR A 52 8.25 -5.21 2.41
C TYR A 52 8.92 -5.24 3.80
N ALA A 53 9.04 -4.10 4.46
CA ALA A 53 9.57 -4.04 5.84
C ALA A 53 8.67 -4.75 6.87
N MET A 54 7.39 -4.98 6.57
CA MET A 54 6.45 -5.65 7.47
C MET A 54 6.28 -7.15 7.16
N LEU A 55 6.15 -7.48 5.87
CA LEU A 55 5.79 -8.82 5.40
C LEU A 55 6.96 -9.55 4.74
N GLY A 56 8.09 -8.87 4.54
CA GLY A 56 9.21 -9.40 3.77
C GLY A 56 8.79 -9.75 2.34
N PRO A 57 9.29 -10.87 1.80
CA PRO A 57 8.93 -11.32 0.45
C PRO A 57 7.42 -11.52 0.23
N ALA A 58 6.63 -11.79 1.28
CA ALA A 58 5.19 -11.96 1.16
C ALA A 58 4.45 -10.67 0.78
N ALA A 59 5.10 -9.51 0.84
CA ALA A 59 4.54 -8.24 0.37
C ALA A 59 4.09 -8.31 -1.11
N SER A 60 4.71 -9.16 -1.94
CA SER A 60 4.35 -9.33 -3.36
C SER A 60 2.91 -9.80 -3.58
N ILE A 61 2.31 -10.46 -2.58
CA ILE A 61 0.90 -10.89 -2.61
C ILE A 61 -0.03 -9.67 -2.65
N ILE A 62 0.38 -8.54 -2.06
CA ILE A 62 -0.39 -7.29 -2.01
C ILE A 62 0.09 -6.33 -3.09
N THR A 63 1.39 -6.16 -3.28
CA THR A 63 1.93 -5.18 -4.24
C THR A 63 1.64 -5.58 -5.70
N GLY A 64 1.63 -6.87 -6.03
CA GLY A 64 1.31 -7.34 -7.38
C GLY A 64 -0.08 -6.89 -7.86
N PRO A 65 -1.17 -7.23 -7.15
CA PRO A 65 -2.51 -6.73 -7.46
C PRO A 65 -2.60 -5.20 -7.45
N MET A 66 -1.96 -4.54 -6.49
CA MET A 66 -1.96 -3.07 -6.36
C MET A 66 -1.36 -2.39 -7.59
N LEU A 67 -0.20 -2.86 -8.08
CA LEU A 67 0.45 -2.32 -9.27
C LEU A 67 -0.41 -2.47 -10.52
N LYS A 68 -1.04 -3.64 -10.69
CA LYS A 68 -1.94 -3.90 -11.81
C LYS A 68 -3.15 -2.96 -11.85
N GLU A 69 -3.64 -2.51 -10.69
CA GLU A 69 -4.70 -1.51 -10.61
C GLU A 69 -4.24 -0.08 -10.93
N LEU A 70 -2.95 0.20 -10.77
CA LEU A 70 -2.35 1.50 -11.01
C LEU A 70 -1.82 1.66 -12.44
N GLU A 71 -1.73 0.56 -13.21
CA GLU A 71 -1.44 0.59 -14.64
C GLU A 71 -2.48 1.44 -15.41
N PRO A 72 -2.07 2.25 -16.42
CA PRO A 72 -2.96 3.14 -17.16
C PRO A 72 -4.05 2.44 -17.98
#